data_AF-A0A962Z460-F1
#
_entry.id   AF-A0A962Z460-F1
#
_cell.length_a   1.000
_cell.length_b   1.000
_cell.length_c   1.000
_cell.angle_alpha   90.00
_cell.angle_beta   90.00
_cell.angle_gamma   90.00
#
_symmetry.space_group_name_H-M   'P 1'
#
loop_
_entity.id
_entity.type
_entity.pdbx_description
1 polymer ?
#
loop_
_entity_poly.entity_id
_entity_poly.type
_entity_poly.pdbx_seq_one_letter_code
_entity_poly.pdbx_strand_id
1 'polypeptide(L)'
;GSTGLLHLITLTALVGALYTVYQLPQSLVRLVIARLFASTHRIEVLGFDNLPGQGGVLMLGNHISWLDWAVLQIAFPRPIRFVMHRSIYQRWYLKWFLDLFGVIPITSSNSKEALGQINQLLRAGEVVCLFPEGAISRNGQLGEFRRGYERVVEGVDGVILPFYLRGLWGSRFSRSSEKLQEIRNTQ
;
A
#
# COMPACT_ATOMS: atom_id res chain seq x y z
N GLY A 1 26.50 -38.86 12.14
CA GLY A 1 25.71 -39.47 11.05
C GLY A 1 25.19 -38.39 10.14
N SER A 2 25.20 -38.61 8.83
CA SER A 2 24.72 -37.66 7.80
C SER A 2 23.30 -37.15 8.07
N THR A 3 22.43 -37.96 8.67
CA THR A 3 21.08 -37.59 9.11
C THR A 3 21.06 -36.50 10.18
N GLY A 4 21.96 -36.55 11.17
CA GLY A 4 22.06 -35.53 12.21
C GLY A 4 22.48 -34.16 11.67
N LEU A 5 23.39 -34.15 10.69
CA LEU A 5 23.79 -32.91 10.00
C LEU A 5 22.63 -32.34 9.17
N LEU A 6 21.87 -33.18 8.46
CA LEU A 6 20.70 -32.75 7.70
C LEU A 6 19.61 -32.15 8.60
N HIS A 7 19.34 -32.75 9.77
CA HIS A 7 18.38 -32.20 10.73
C HIS A 7 18.85 -30.85 11.30
N LEU A 8 20.15 -30.70 11.60
CA LEU A 8 20.71 -29.43 12.08
C LEU A 8 20.62 -28.32 11.02
N ILE A 9 20.96 -28.62 9.77
CA ILE A 9 20.83 -27.67 8.64
C ILE A 9 19.36 -27.29 8.44
N THR A 10 18.46 -28.27 8.48
CA THR A 10 17.01 -28.01 8.31
C THR A 10 16.47 -27.14 9.42
N LEU A 11 16.84 -27.40 10.68
CA LEU A 11 16.42 -26.61 11.82
C LEU A 11 16.94 -25.17 11.75
N THR A 12 18.23 -24.99 11.46
CA THR A 12 18.84 -23.66 11.33
C THR A 12 18.23 -22.87 10.18
N ALA A 13 18.00 -23.50 9.02
CA ALA A 13 17.32 -22.89 7.89
C ALA A 13 15.86 -22.50 8.23
N LEU A 14 15.13 -23.37 8.93
CA LEU A 14 13.74 -23.10 9.34
C LEU A 14 13.65 -21.92 10.31
N VAL A 15 14.54 -21.88 11.32
CA VAL A 15 14.61 -20.77 12.28
C VAL A 15 14.97 -19.46 11.57
N GLY A 16 15.97 -19.49 10.68
CA GLY A 16 16.36 -18.32 9.89
C GLY A 16 15.24 -17.82 8.97
N ALA A 17 14.49 -18.73 8.34
CA ALA A 17 13.33 -18.38 7.52
C ALA A 17 12.22 -17.76 8.35
N LEU A 18 11.84 -18.36 9.49
CA LEU A 18 10.82 -17.81 10.39
C LEU A 18 11.22 -16.44 10.93
N TYR A 19 12.49 -16.28 11.32
CA TYR A 19 13.02 -14.99 11.78
C TYR A 19 12.95 -13.92 10.69
N THR A 20 13.35 -14.27 9.46
CA THR A 20 13.30 -13.34 8.31
C THR A 20 11.87 -12.94 7.99
N VAL A 21 10.92 -13.89 8.00
CA VAL A 21 9.50 -13.60 7.76
C VAL A 21 8.91 -12.71 8.85
N TYR A 22 9.32 -12.93 10.10
CA TYR A 22 8.91 -12.10 11.23
C TYR A 22 9.46 -10.66 11.12
N GLN A 23 10.70 -10.50 10.68
CA GLN A 23 11.34 -9.19 10.56
C GLN A 23 10.96 -8.43 9.28
N LEU A 24 10.66 -9.13 8.18
CA LEU A 24 10.38 -8.55 6.87
C LEU A 24 9.05 -9.02 6.27
N PRO A 25 7.93 -8.90 7.00
CA PRO A 25 6.63 -9.37 6.53
C PRO A 25 6.22 -8.66 5.23
N GLN A 26 6.56 -7.37 5.07
CA GLN A 26 6.22 -6.64 3.84
C GLN A 26 6.96 -7.16 2.61
N SER A 27 8.20 -7.63 2.74
CA SER A 27 8.97 -8.16 1.60
C SER A 27 8.40 -9.46 1.08
N LEU A 28 8.03 -10.38 1.99
CA LEU A 28 7.37 -11.63 1.63
C LEU A 28 6.01 -11.35 0.98
N VAL A 29 5.21 -10.47 1.58
CA VAL A 29 3.90 -10.13 1.02
C VAL A 29 4.02 -9.44 -0.33
N ARG A 30 4.96 -8.51 -0.50
CA ARG A 30 5.26 -7.90 -1.80
C ARG A 30 5.61 -8.96 -2.84
N LEU A 31 6.46 -9.93 -2.51
CA LEU A 31 6.82 -11.02 -3.43
C LEU A 31 5.61 -11.90 -3.79
N VAL A 32 4.81 -12.30 -2.80
CA VAL A 32 3.62 -13.13 -3.02
C VAL A 32 2.60 -12.39 -3.88
N ILE A 33 2.25 -11.15 -3.52
CA ILE A 33 1.33 -10.31 -4.28
C ILE A 33 1.88 -10.07 -5.69
N ALA A 34 3.17 -9.73 -5.83
CA ALA A 34 3.79 -9.54 -7.14
C ALA A 34 3.67 -10.78 -8.01
N ARG A 35 3.89 -11.99 -7.49
CA ARG A 35 3.70 -13.23 -8.25
C ARG A 35 2.25 -13.48 -8.64
N LEU A 36 1.31 -13.28 -7.72
CA LEU A 36 -0.12 -13.45 -7.99
C LEU A 36 -0.60 -12.47 -9.07
N PHE A 37 -0.17 -11.21 -9.00
CA PHE A 37 -0.52 -10.18 -9.96
C PHE A 37 0.21 -10.36 -11.29
N ALA A 38 1.50 -10.68 -11.31
CA ALA A 38 2.26 -10.87 -12.54
C ALA A 38 1.69 -12.00 -13.43
N SER A 39 1.03 -12.99 -12.83
CA SER A 39 0.37 -14.06 -13.59
C SER A 39 -0.89 -13.61 -14.33
N THR A 40 -1.49 -12.49 -13.97
CA THR A 40 -2.82 -12.07 -14.46
C THR A 40 -2.86 -10.63 -14.99
N HIS A 41 -1.90 -9.79 -14.59
CA HIS A 41 -1.86 -8.36 -14.86
C HIS A 41 -0.42 -7.92 -15.14
N ARG A 42 -0.22 -7.16 -16.22
CA ARG A 42 1.05 -6.50 -16.51
C ARG A 42 1.09 -5.15 -15.80
N ILE A 43 2.00 -4.99 -14.85
CA ILE A 43 2.23 -3.72 -14.14
C ILE A 43 3.38 -3.00 -14.84
N GLU A 44 3.11 -1.77 -15.28
CA GLU A 44 4.10 -0.87 -15.86
C GLU A 44 4.24 0.35 -14.94
N VAL A 45 5.47 0.65 -14.52
CA VAL A 45 5.78 1.77 -13.64
C VAL A 45 6.56 2.80 -14.44
N LEU A 46 5.93 3.93 -14.73
CA LEU A 46 6.57 5.06 -15.38
C LEU A 46 7.17 5.98 -14.31
N GLY A 47 8.40 6.45 -14.54
CA GLY A 47 9.09 7.35 -13.60
C GLY A 47 9.64 6.67 -12.35
N PHE A 48 9.99 5.38 -12.45
CA PHE A 48 10.59 4.62 -11.34
C PHE A 48 11.87 5.27 -10.78
N ASP A 49 12.67 5.90 -11.64
CA ASP A 49 13.91 6.58 -11.23
C ASP A 49 13.67 7.82 -10.34
N ASN A 50 12.43 8.34 -10.31
CA ASN A 50 12.04 9.46 -9.45
C ASN A 50 11.67 9.02 -8.03
N LEU A 51 11.65 7.71 -7.73
CA LEU A 51 11.21 7.20 -6.44
C LEU A 51 12.32 7.40 -5.38
N PRO A 52 12.04 8.10 -4.27
CA PRO A 52 13.04 8.35 -3.23
C PRO A 52 13.45 7.06 -2.51
N GLY A 53 14.74 6.73 -2.57
CA GLY A 53 15.31 5.57 -1.88
C GLY A 53 15.40 5.74 -0.35
N GLN A 54 15.37 6.97 0.15
CA GLN A 54 15.48 7.32 1.58
C GLN A 54 14.66 8.58 1.90
N GLY A 55 14.54 8.91 3.19
CA GLY A 55 13.79 10.08 3.65
C GLY A 55 12.27 9.88 3.66
N GLY A 56 11.55 10.82 4.28
CA GLY A 56 10.09 10.76 4.40
C GLY A 56 9.41 11.00 3.06
N VAL A 57 8.42 10.17 2.71
CA VAL A 57 7.68 10.31 1.45
C VAL A 57 6.18 10.29 1.70
N LEU A 58 5.50 11.39 1.38
CA LEU A 58 4.04 11.46 1.36
C LEU A 58 3.55 11.21 -0.06
N MET A 59 3.01 10.03 -0.32
CA MET A 59 2.42 9.67 -1.61
C MET A 59 0.97 10.14 -1.69
N LEU A 60 0.62 10.88 -2.75
CA LEU A 60 -0.73 11.37 -3.01
C LEU A 60 -1.16 11.01 -4.43
N GLY A 61 -2.35 10.46 -4.59
CA GLY A 61 -2.85 10.06 -5.91
C GLY A 61 -4.31 9.67 -5.90
N ASN A 62 -4.80 9.25 -7.05
CA ASN A 62 -6.17 8.83 -7.24
C ASN A 62 -6.46 7.47 -6.61
N HIS A 63 -7.73 7.24 -6.24
CA HIS A 63 -8.21 5.96 -5.72
C HIS A 63 -9.31 5.40 -6.62
N ILE A 64 -9.00 4.39 -7.43
CA ILE A 64 -9.90 3.85 -8.46
C ILE A 64 -10.28 2.39 -8.24
N SER A 65 -9.59 1.66 -7.37
CA SER A 65 -9.89 0.24 -7.08
C SER A 65 -9.53 -0.18 -5.66
N TRP A 66 -10.10 -1.31 -5.22
CA TRP A 66 -9.73 -1.95 -3.96
C TRP A 66 -8.32 -2.55 -3.96
N LEU A 67 -7.69 -2.71 -5.13
CA LEU A 67 -6.34 -3.28 -5.29
C LEU A 67 -5.24 -2.22 -5.44
N ASP A 68 -5.60 -0.93 -5.36
CA ASP A 68 -4.64 0.17 -5.52
C ASP A 68 -3.48 0.06 -4.53
N TRP A 69 -3.75 -0.32 -3.29
CA TRP A 69 -2.72 -0.55 -2.26
C TRP A 69 -1.73 -1.65 -2.67
N ALA A 70 -2.22 -2.73 -3.28
CA ALA A 70 -1.39 -3.87 -3.68
C ALA A 70 -0.48 -3.48 -4.85
N VAL A 71 -1.05 -2.79 -5.85
CA VAL A 71 -0.29 -2.30 -7.01
C VAL A 71 0.78 -1.30 -6.59
N LEU A 72 0.44 -0.34 -5.72
CA LEU A 72 1.40 0.62 -5.19
C LEU A 72 2.51 -0.07 -4.39
N GLN A 73 2.16 -1.03 -3.54
CA GLN A 73 3.16 -1.75 -2.75
C GLN A 73 4.09 -2.62 -3.61
N ILE A 74 3.62 -3.14 -4.75
CA ILE A 74 4.47 -3.85 -5.72
C ILE A 74 5.42 -2.86 -6.41
N ALA A 75 4.88 -1.74 -6.88
CA ALA A 75 5.60 -0.75 -7.67
C ALA A 75 6.66 0.02 -6.86
N PHE A 76 6.39 0.31 -5.60
CA PHE A 76 7.28 1.10 -4.76
C PHE A 76 8.38 0.23 -4.11
N PRO A 77 9.65 0.67 -4.09
CA PRO A 77 10.76 -0.14 -3.57
C PRO A 77 10.72 -0.34 -2.05
N ARG A 78 10.04 0.54 -1.32
CA ARG A 78 9.99 0.57 0.16
C ARG A 78 8.59 0.17 0.68
N PRO A 79 8.48 -0.29 1.94
CA PRO A 79 7.18 -0.51 2.58
C PRO A 79 6.36 0.78 2.62
N ILE A 80 5.07 0.68 2.28
CA ILE A 80 4.13 1.81 2.28
C ILE A 80 3.16 1.65 3.45
N ARG A 81 3.03 2.69 4.28
CA ARG A 81 1.99 2.79 5.30
C ARG A 81 0.77 3.48 4.71
N PHE A 82 -0.33 2.75 4.60
CA PHE A 82 -1.56 3.28 4.02
C PHE A 82 -2.43 3.96 5.07
N VAL A 83 -3.04 5.08 4.70
CA VAL A 83 -4.08 5.72 5.48
C VAL A 83 -5.43 5.17 5.04
N MET A 84 -6.23 4.68 5.98
CA MET A 84 -7.52 4.02 5.71
C MET A 84 -8.61 4.52 6.65
N HIS A 85 -9.86 4.57 6.17
CA HIS A 85 -10.98 4.93 7.02
C HIS A 85 -11.16 3.93 8.18
N ARG A 86 -11.31 4.44 9.41
CA ARG A 86 -11.34 3.62 10.64
C ARG A 86 -12.39 2.50 10.61
N SER A 87 -13.53 2.70 9.95
CA SER A 87 -14.59 1.67 9.86
C SER A 87 -14.18 0.42 9.07
N ILE A 88 -13.29 0.57 8.07
CA ILE A 88 -12.73 -0.56 7.33
C ILE A 88 -11.61 -1.19 8.16
N TYR A 89 -10.77 -0.36 8.76
CA TYR A 89 -9.66 -0.79 9.61
C TYR A 89 -10.11 -1.65 10.81
N GLN A 90 -11.24 -1.32 11.44
CA GLN A 90 -11.76 -2.02 12.61
C GLN A 90 -12.44 -3.37 12.30
N ARG A 91 -12.53 -3.80 11.04
CA ARG A 91 -13.11 -5.10 10.69
C ARG A 91 -12.22 -6.21 11.26
N TRP A 92 -12.78 -7.03 12.15
CA TRP A 92 -12.02 -8.03 12.93
C TRP A 92 -11.14 -8.96 12.07
N TYR A 93 -11.62 -9.36 10.90
CA TYR A 93 -10.90 -10.24 9.98
C TYR A 93 -9.77 -9.54 9.21
N LEU A 94 -9.77 -8.21 9.14
CA LEU A 94 -8.70 -7.41 8.54
C LEU A 94 -7.75 -6.80 9.57
N LYS A 95 -8.23 -6.54 10.79
CA LYS A 95 -7.52 -5.72 11.78
C LYS A 95 -6.10 -6.23 12.04
N TRP A 96 -5.94 -7.53 12.30
CA TRP A 96 -4.63 -8.14 12.57
C TRP A 96 -3.65 -7.95 11.40
N PHE A 97 -4.14 -8.04 10.17
CA PHE A 97 -3.35 -7.84 8.96
C PHE A 97 -2.99 -6.37 8.83
N LEU A 98 -3.96 -5.46 8.96
CA LEU A 98 -3.72 -4.02 8.87
C LEU A 98 -2.77 -3.49 9.96
N ASP A 99 -2.82 -4.07 11.17
CA ASP A 99 -1.87 -3.80 12.25
C ASP A 99 -0.45 -4.21 11.85
N LEU A 100 -0.28 -5.40 11.25
CA LEU A 100 1.02 -5.90 10.77
C LEU A 100 1.62 -4.97 9.69
N PHE A 101 0.79 -4.38 8.83
CA PHE A 101 1.22 -3.43 7.80
C PHE A 101 1.35 -1.98 8.30
N GLY A 102 1.04 -1.72 9.58
CA GLY A 102 1.13 -0.38 10.15
C GLY A 102 0.20 0.64 9.48
N VAL A 103 -0.99 0.19 9.07
CA VAL A 103 -2.03 1.02 8.45
C VAL A 103 -2.54 2.04 9.47
N ILE A 104 -2.75 3.27 9.02
CA ILE A 104 -3.12 4.41 9.86
C ILE A 104 -4.64 4.64 9.75
N PRO A 105 -5.43 4.41 10.81
CA PRO A 105 -6.86 4.63 10.79
C PRO A 105 -7.22 6.12 10.92
N ILE A 106 -8.02 6.64 9.99
CA ILE A 106 -8.51 8.03 10.01
C ILE A 106 -10.04 8.12 9.96
N THR A 107 -10.59 9.11 10.65
CA THR A 107 -11.97 9.59 10.64
C THR A 107 -11.97 11.11 10.71
N SER A 108 -13.10 11.72 10.42
CA SER A 108 -13.28 13.17 10.62
C SER A 108 -12.98 13.59 12.07
N SER A 109 -13.32 12.74 13.05
CA SER A 109 -13.16 13.01 14.49
C SER A 109 -11.73 12.85 15.02
N ASN A 110 -10.90 11.97 14.46
CA ASN A 110 -9.50 11.78 14.89
C ASN A 110 -8.48 12.34 13.89
N SER A 111 -8.93 13.14 12.91
CA SER A 111 -8.09 13.64 11.82
C SER A 111 -6.79 14.28 12.31
N LYS A 112 -6.84 15.14 13.35
CA LYS A 112 -5.65 15.78 13.92
C LYS A 112 -4.61 14.79 14.46
N GLU A 113 -5.06 13.75 15.16
CA GLU A 113 -4.21 12.70 15.72
C GLU A 113 -3.56 11.88 14.60
N ALA A 114 -4.36 11.43 13.62
CA ALA A 114 -3.87 10.68 12.48
C ALA A 114 -2.86 11.47 11.64
N LEU A 115 -3.13 12.77 11.39
CA LEU A 115 -2.20 13.66 10.69
C LEU A 115 -0.89 13.85 11.48
N GLY A 116 -0.95 13.92 12.82
CA GLY A 116 0.23 13.95 13.68
C GLY A 116 1.06 12.66 13.60
N GLN A 117 0.40 11.49 13.58
CA GLN A 117 1.06 10.21 13.38
C GLN A 117 1.73 10.12 12.01
N ILE A 118 1.08 10.61 10.95
CA ILE A 118 1.66 10.68 9.60
C ILE A 118 2.93 11.55 9.62
N ASN A 119 2.89 12.73 10.23
CA ASN A 119 4.07 13.60 10.35
C ASN A 119 5.24 12.90 11.06
N GLN A 120 4.98 12.21 12.17
CA GLN A 120 6.01 11.45 12.90
C GLN A 120 6.64 10.35 12.04
N LEU A 121 5.83 9.60 11.30
CA LEU A 121 6.32 8.58 10.38
C LEU A 121 7.17 9.18 9.27
N LEU A 122 6.72 10.28 8.67
CA LEU A 122 7.50 10.96 7.64
C LEU A 122 8.84 11.47 8.20
N ARG A 123 8.88 12.00 9.43
CA ARG A 123 10.14 12.38 10.12
C ARG A 123 11.06 11.20 10.39
N ALA A 124 10.50 10.02 10.63
CA ALA A 124 11.25 8.77 10.78
C ALA A 124 11.77 8.22 9.43
N GLY A 125 11.52 8.91 8.31
CA GLY A 125 11.92 8.46 6.99
C GLY A 125 11.03 7.33 6.46
N GLU A 126 9.77 7.26 6.88
CA GLU A 126 8.81 6.27 6.39
C GLU A 126 8.06 6.79 5.15
N VAL A 127 7.44 5.86 4.42
CA VAL A 127 6.60 6.18 3.26
C VAL A 127 5.15 6.05 3.68
N VAL A 128 4.38 7.12 3.51
CA VAL A 128 2.95 7.13 3.81
C VAL A 128 2.16 7.42 2.56
N CYS A 129 1.18 6.57 2.24
CA CYS A 129 0.25 6.79 1.13
C CYS A 129 -1.10 7.25 1.66
N LEU A 130 -1.54 8.40 1.17
CA LEU A 130 -2.82 9.00 1.46
C LEU A 130 -3.57 9.25 0.15
N PHE A 131 -4.81 8.78 0.09
CA PHE A 131 -5.72 9.09 -1.02
C PHE A 131 -6.56 10.32 -0.65
N PRO A 132 -6.23 11.53 -1.13
CA PRO A 132 -6.89 12.77 -0.70
C PRO A 132 -8.36 12.87 -1.11
N GLU A 133 -8.83 12.02 -2.03
CA GLU A 133 -10.26 11.89 -2.39
C GLU A 133 -11.11 11.32 -1.24
N GLY A 134 -10.51 10.52 -0.35
CA GLY A 134 -11.19 9.90 0.79
C GLY A 134 -12.21 8.80 0.44
N ALA A 135 -12.40 8.48 -0.84
CA ALA A 135 -13.25 7.41 -1.32
C ALA A 135 -12.73 6.86 -2.66
N ILE A 136 -13.06 5.59 -2.96
CA ILE A 136 -12.84 5.03 -4.30
C ILE A 136 -13.76 5.73 -5.28
N SER A 137 -13.18 6.26 -6.37
CA SER A 137 -13.85 6.95 -7.46
C SER A 137 -15.00 6.10 -8.01
N ARG A 138 -16.10 6.77 -8.37
CA ARG A 138 -17.33 6.16 -8.91
C ARG A 138 -17.44 6.24 -10.43
N ASN A 139 -16.62 7.07 -11.06
CA ASN A 139 -16.59 7.29 -12.50
C ASN A 139 -15.18 7.11 -13.12
N GLY A 140 -14.17 6.83 -12.30
CA GLY A 140 -12.78 6.64 -12.73
C GLY A 140 -12.03 7.94 -12.98
N GLN A 141 -12.69 9.09 -12.79
CA GLN A 141 -12.09 10.41 -12.85
C GLN A 141 -11.53 10.79 -11.48
N LEU A 142 -10.59 11.74 -11.49
CA LEU A 142 -10.02 12.33 -10.27
C LEU A 142 -11.12 13.10 -9.54
N GLY A 143 -11.38 12.75 -8.28
CA GLY A 143 -12.28 13.49 -7.41
C GLY A 143 -11.65 14.77 -6.82
N GLU A 144 -12.44 15.52 -6.05
CA GLU A 144 -11.92 16.67 -5.29
C GLU A 144 -10.99 16.20 -4.16
N PHE A 145 -9.82 16.83 -4.08
CA PHE A 145 -8.85 16.55 -3.03
C PHE A 145 -9.21 17.29 -1.75
N ARG A 146 -9.42 16.56 -0.66
CA ARG A 146 -9.67 17.16 0.65
C ARG A 146 -8.42 17.86 1.16
N ARG A 147 -8.59 19.05 1.74
CA ARG A 147 -7.50 19.82 2.35
C ARG A 147 -7.05 19.22 3.69
N GLY A 148 -5.85 19.60 4.14
CA GLY A 148 -5.33 19.26 5.46
C GLY A 148 -4.14 18.30 5.44
N TYR A 149 -3.95 17.54 4.37
CA TYR A 149 -2.74 16.73 4.19
C TYR A 149 -1.49 17.58 4.01
N GLU A 150 -1.62 18.81 3.48
CA GLU A 150 -0.49 19.74 3.28
C GLU A 150 0.24 20.04 4.60
N ARG A 151 -0.49 20.03 5.73
CA ARG A 151 0.10 20.30 7.04
C ARG A 151 0.97 19.16 7.56
N VAL A 152 0.82 17.94 7.05
CA VAL A 152 1.57 16.78 7.58
C VAL A 152 3.04 16.79 7.17
N VAL A 153 3.42 17.59 6.18
CA VAL A 153 4.83 17.74 5.77
C VAL A 153 5.52 18.92 6.45
N GLU A 154 4.80 19.72 7.25
CA GLU A 154 5.40 20.85 7.96
C GLU A 154 6.49 20.36 8.94
N GLY A 155 7.69 20.93 8.80
CA GLY A 155 8.86 20.55 9.59
C GLY A 155 9.36 19.12 9.34
N VAL A 156 9.00 18.51 8.21
CA VAL A 156 9.55 17.24 7.75
C VAL A 156 10.54 17.53 6.63
N ASP A 157 11.76 17.00 6.74
CA ASP A 157 12.68 16.92 5.62
C ASP A 157 12.31 15.70 4.75
N GLY A 158 11.29 15.88 3.92
CA GLY A 158 10.68 14.83 3.11
C GLY A 158 10.03 15.39 1.86
N VAL A 159 9.53 14.50 1.00
CA VAL A 159 8.96 14.87 -0.30
C VAL A 159 7.50 14.46 -0.43
N ILE A 160 6.72 15.30 -1.11
CA ILE A 160 5.40 14.91 -1.60
C ILE A 160 5.60 14.26 -2.98
N LEU A 161 5.22 12.99 -3.09
CA LEU A 161 5.30 12.23 -4.33
C LEU A 161 3.89 12.06 -4.93
N PRO A 162 3.52 12.84 -5.96
CA PRO A 162 2.29 12.60 -6.69
C PRO A 162 2.40 11.31 -7.50
N PHE A 163 1.32 10.52 -7.54
CA PHE A 163 1.22 9.35 -8.40
C PHE A 163 -0.16 9.28 -9.06
N TYR A 164 -0.23 8.50 -10.14
CA TYR A 164 -1.47 8.25 -10.86
C TYR A 164 -1.60 6.78 -11.23
N LEU A 165 -2.74 6.19 -10.90
CA LEU A 165 -3.10 4.82 -11.23
C LEU A 165 -4.06 4.80 -12.42
N ARG A 166 -3.75 3.98 -13.42
CA ARG A 166 -4.59 3.75 -14.62
C ARG A 166 -4.73 2.25 -14.89
N GLY A 167 -5.81 1.86 -15.56
CA GLY A 167 -6.04 0.49 -16.04
C GLY A 167 -6.82 -0.43 -15.09
N LEU A 168 -6.92 -0.08 -13.80
CA LEU A 168 -7.75 -0.81 -12.84
C LEU A 168 -9.25 -0.45 -12.93
N TRP A 169 -9.58 0.70 -13.51
CA TRP A 169 -10.95 1.11 -13.80
C TRP A 169 -11.60 0.21 -14.87
N GLY A 170 -12.82 -0.28 -14.63
CA GLY A 170 -13.47 -1.26 -15.50
C GLY A 170 -13.16 -2.72 -15.13
N SER A 171 -12.30 -2.97 -14.15
CA SER A 171 -12.10 -4.33 -13.60
C SER A 171 -13.16 -4.68 -12.55
N ARG A 172 -13.31 -5.98 -12.24
CA ARG A 172 -14.15 -6.49 -11.13
C ARG A 172 -13.79 -5.89 -9.75
N PHE A 173 -12.64 -5.23 -9.64
CA PHE A 173 -12.13 -4.62 -8.41
C PHE A 173 -12.37 -3.11 -8.33
N SER A 174 -12.97 -2.51 -9.37
CA SER A 174 -13.39 -1.11 -9.40
C SER A 174 -14.90 -0.96 -9.18
N ARG A 175 -15.38 0.26 -8.95
CA ARG A 175 -16.81 0.55 -8.79
C ARG A 175 -17.55 0.76 -10.12
N SER A 176 -16.96 0.40 -11.26
CA SER A 176 -17.59 0.54 -12.57
C SER A 176 -18.79 -0.39 -12.72
N SER A 177 -19.80 0.04 -13.49
CA SER A 177 -20.99 -0.78 -13.80
C SER A 177 -20.62 -2.15 -14.39
N GLU A 178 -21.43 -3.18 -14.12
CA GLU A 178 -21.24 -4.54 -14.67
C GLU A 178 -21.08 -4.53 -16.20
N LYS A 179 -21.89 -3.72 -16.91
CA LYS A 179 -21.81 -3.53 -18.36
C LYS A 179 -20.42 -3.08 -18.85
N LEU A 180 -19.74 -2.21 -18.10
CA LEU A 180 -18.37 -1.76 -18.43
C LEU A 180 -17.33 -2.84 -18.14
N GLN A 181 -17.57 -3.68 -17.14
CA GLN A 181 -16.69 -4.81 -16.82
C GLN A 181 -16.77 -5.88 -17.91
N GLU A 182 -17.97 -6.12 -18.44
CA GLU A 182 -18.24 -7.10 -19.50
C GLU A 182 -17.63 -6.70 -20.85
N ILE A 183 -17.76 -5.42 -21.24
CA ILE A 183 -17.14 -4.86 -22.47
C ILE A 183 -15.62 -4.99 -22.42
N ARG A 184 -15.00 -4.84 -21.24
CA ARG A 184 -13.55 -4.95 -21.07
C ARG A 184 -13.04 -6.40 -21.20
N ASN A 185 -13.85 -7.37 -20.75
CA ASN A 185 -13.45 -8.79 -20.75
C ASN A 185 -13.72 -9.49 -22.10
N THR A 186 -14.42 -8.82 -23.03
CA THR A 186 -14.75 -9.32 -24.37
C THR A 186 -13.83 -8.78 -25.47
N GLN A 187 -12.82 -7.98 -25.11
CA GLN A 187 -11.69 -7.58 -25.97
C GLN A 187 -10.43 -8.33 -25.56
#